data_AF-A0A3Q9F4F0-F1
#
_entry.id   AF-A0A3Q9F4F0-F1
#
_cell.length_a   1.000
_cell.length_b   1.000
_cell.length_c   1.000
_cell.angle_alpha   90.00
_cell.angle_beta   90.00
_cell.angle_gamma   90.00
#
_symmetry.space_group_name_H-M   'P 1'
#
loop_
_entity.id
_entity.type
_entity.pdbx_description
1 polymer ?
#
loop_
_entity_poly.entity_id
_entity_poly.type
_entity_poly.pdbx_seq_one_letter_code
_entity_poly.pdbx_strand_id
1 'polypeptide(L)'
;MQEISSSITFEIPAGETVPMKVQRSTRLVVQCGPIWATRSNDVDDYFLVDGETLKLRRGERLWLSAEGREGACVAFSVSRPPREVALGGLSRLRERVSALFHDGWRTV
;
A
#
# COMPACT_ATOMS: atom_id res chain seq x y z
N MET A 1 6.22 -18.49 -27.16
CA MET A 1 5.27 -18.69 -26.06
C MET A 1 5.17 -17.36 -25.31
N GLN A 2 4.04 -16.66 -25.41
CA GLN A 2 3.84 -15.37 -24.72
C GLN A 2 3.33 -15.63 -23.31
N GLU A 3 4.04 -15.16 -22.29
CA GLU A 3 3.56 -15.20 -20.91
C GLU A 3 2.81 -13.91 -20.60
N ILE A 4 1.51 -14.01 -20.34
CA ILE A 4 0.72 -12.91 -19.79
C ILE A 4 0.90 -12.98 -18.27
N SER A 5 1.83 -12.18 -17.74
CA SER A 5 1.96 -11.94 -16.30
C SER A 5 0.89 -10.93 -15.92
N SER A 6 -0.32 -11.40 -15.60
CA SER A 6 -1.46 -10.52 -15.36
C SER A 6 -1.23 -9.65 -14.11
N SER A 7 -1.18 -8.34 -14.30
CA SER A 7 -1.36 -7.32 -13.28
C SER A 7 -2.82 -6.86 -13.30
N ILE A 8 -3.38 -6.60 -12.12
CA ILE A 8 -4.74 -6.05 -12.00
C ILE A 8 -4.64 -4.66 -11.37
N THR A 9 -5.29 -3.68 -11.99
CA THR A 9 -5.45 -2.33 -11.44
C THR A 9 -6.81 -2.23 -10.76
N PHE A 10 -6.82 -1.59 -9.60
CA PHE A 10 -8.01 -1.24 -8.85
C PHE A 10 -8.05 0.28 -8.67
N GLU A 11 -9.24 0.83 -8.86
CA GLU A 11 -9.55 2.21 -8.54
C GLU A 11 -10.16 2.26 -7.14
N ILE A 12 -9.69 3.18 -6.32
CA ILE A 12 -10.16 3.46 -4.97
C ILE A 12 -10.87 4.81 -5.03
N PRO A 13 -12.21 4.85 -4.89
CA PRO A 13 -12.95 6.10 -4.91
C PRO A 13 -12.51 7.04 -3.78
N ALA A 14 -12.59 8.34 -4.04
CA ALA A 14 -12.28 9.36 -3.05
C ALA A 14 -13.22 9.23 -1.84
N GLY A 15 -12.66 9.24 -0.63
CA GLY A 15 -13.43 9.13 0.61
C GLY A 15 -13.99 7.74 0.92
N GLU A 16 -13.65 6.72 0.12
CA GLU A 16 -14.01 5.33 0.39
C GLU A 16 -12.81 4.54 0.93
N THR A 17 -13.10 3.63 1.88
CA THR A 17 -12.13 2.65 2.37
C THR A 17 -12.50 1.28 1.84
N VAL A 18 -11.65 0.72 0.99
CA VAL A 18 -11.85 -0.57 0.34
C VAL A 18 -11.13 -1.66 1.13
N PRO A 19 -11.85 -2.61 1.76
CA PRO A 19 -11.25 -3.76 2.40
C PRO A 19 -10.83 -4.81 1.37
N MET A 20 -9.63 -5.34 1.51
CA MET A 20 -9.04 -6.34 0.63
C MET A 20 -8.45 -7.51 1.43
N LYS A 21 -8.46 -8.69 0.81
CA LYS A 21 -7.78 -9.89 1.33
C LYS A 21 -6.72 -10.34 0.34
N VAL A 22 -5.48 -10.38 0.78
CA VAL A 22 -4.34 -10.76 -0.04
C VAL A 22 -4.30 -12.28 -0.17
N GLN A 23 -4.71 -12.82 -1.32
CA GLN A 23 -4.73 -14.27 -1.52
C GLN A 23 -3.34 -14.88 -1.70
N ARG A 24 -2.40 -14.15 -2.31
CA ARG A 24 -1.03 -14.59 -2.57
C ARG A 24 -0.08 -13.43 -2.33
N SER A 25 1.16 -13.73 -1.94
CA SER A 25 2.18 -12.70 -1.78
C SER A 25 2.31 -11.91 -3.08
N THR A 26 2.10 -10.61 -2.98
CA THR A 26 1.97 -9.70 -4.13
C THR A 26 2.61 -8.37 -3.78
N ARG A 27 2.84 -7.53 -4.78
CA ARG A 27 3.26 -6.15 -4.59
C ARG A 27 2.14 -5.23 -5.02
N LEU A 28 1.79 -4.29 -4.16
CA LEU A 28 0.99 -3.13 -4.50
C LEU A 28 1.92 -2.04 -5.04
N VAL A 29 1.50 -1.38 -6.11
CA VAL A 29 2.15 -0.19 -6.68
C VAL A 29 1.09 0.88 -6.84
N VAL A 30 1.33 2.07 -6.30
CA VAL A 30 0.45 3.23 -6.53
C VAL A 30 0.70 3.76 -7.94
N GLN A 31 -0.34 3.82 -8.76
CA GLN A 31 -0.25 4.32 -10.13
C GLN A 31 -0.60 5.80 -10.23
N CYS A 32 -1.61 6.24 -9.47
CA CYS A 32 -1.93 7.64 -9.30
C CYS A 32 -2.74 7.85 -8.01
N GLY A 33 -2.67 9.07 -7.47
CA GLY A 33 -3.41 9.48 -6.29
C GLY A 33 -2.80 8.90 -5.00
N PRO A 34 -2.56 9.75 -3.98
CA PRO A 34 -2.04 9.27 -2.71
C PRO A 34 -3.06 8.36 -2.02
N ILE A 35 -2.56 7.34 -1.30
CA ILE A 35 -3.40 6.41 -0.55
C ILE A 35 -2.91 6.25 0.89
N TRP A 36 -3.85 5.98 1.78
CA TRP A 36 -3.56 5.34 3.06
C TRP A 36 -3.78 3.84 2.95
N ALA A 37 -2.85 3.08 3.53
CA ALA A 37 -2.90 1.64 3.58
C ALA A 37 -2.70 1.16 5.01
N THR A 38 -3.72 0.49 5.56
CA THR A 38 -3.70 -0.11 6.91
C THR A 38 -3.70 -1.62 6.77
N ARG A 39 -2.78 -2.29 7.47
CA ARG A 39 -2.61 -3.75 7.40
C ARG A 39 -3.12 -4.42 8.67
N SER A 40 -3.69 -5.62 8.53
CA SER A 40 -3.96 -6.47 9.69
C SER A 40 -2.66 -6.94 10.34
N ASN A 41 -2.58 -6.85 11.66
CA ASN A 41 -1.42 -7.27 12.45
C ASN A 41 -0.13 -6.48 12.13
N ASP A 42 -0.29 -5.26 11.64
CA ASP A 42 0.78 -4.28 11.53
C ASP A 42 0.45 -3.13 12.49
N VAL A 43 1.48 -2.55 13.10
CA VAL A 43 1.31 -1.40 14.01
C VAL A 43 1.39 -0.08 13.24
N ASP A 44 1.92 -0.13 12.03
CA ASP A 44 2.13 1.04 11.18
C ASP A 44 1.04 1.16 10.12
N ASP A 45 0.61 2.40 9.90
CA ASP A 45 -0.15 2.81 8.73
C ASP A 45 0.80 3.40 7.68
N TYR A 46 0.49 3.15 6.40
CA TYR A 46 1.35 3.52 5.29
C TYR A 46 0.68 4.58 4.45
N PHE A 47 1.26 5.77 4.40
CA PHE A 47 0.94 6.77 3.38
C PHE A 47 1.80 6.50 2.15
N LEU A 48 1.18 6.24 1.00
CA LEU A 48 1.88 5.91 -0.24
C LEU A 48 1.50 6.89 -1.34
N VAL A 49 2.49 7.34 -2.10
CA VAL A 49 2.31 8.21 -3.26
C VAL A 49 2.67 7.51 -4.58
N ASP A 50 2.36 8.15 -5.70
CA ASP A 50 2.60 7.64 -7.05
C ASP A 50 4.00 7.02 -7.23
N GLY A 51 4.03 5.78 -7.71
CA GLY A 51 5.25 5.00 -7.93
C GLY A 51 5.76 4.25 -6.69
N GLU A 52 5.27 4.56 -5.50
CA GLU A 52 5.63 3.82 -4.29
C GLU A 52 4.98 2.44 -4.27
N THR A 53 5.60 1.54 -3.51
CA THR A 53 5.22 0.13 -3.51
C THR A 53 5.16 -0.44 -2.10
N LEU A 54 4.21 -1.33 -1.87
CA LEU A 54 4.03 -2.05 -0.62
C LEU A 54 4.07 -3.56 -0.87
N LYS A 55 4.93 -4.27 -0.13
CA LYS A 55 5.00 -5.74 -0.19
C LYS A 55 3.92 -6.34 0.69
N LEU A 56 3.05 -7.13 0.05
CA LEU A 56 1.92 -7.75 0.72
C LEU A 56 2.15 -9.24 0.95
N ARG A 57 1.82 -9.70 2.16
CA ARG A 57 1.96 -11.09 2.59
C ARG A 57 0.72 -11.89 2.24
N ARG A 58 0.90 -13.16 1.87
CA ARG A 58 -0.21 -14.08 1.71
C ARG A 58 -1.06 -14.14 3.00
N GLY A 59 -2.36 -13.98 2.83
CA GLY A 59 -3.36 -14.14 3.88
C GLY A 59 -3.66 -12.87 4.68
N GLU A 60 -2.88 -11.80 4.54
CA GLU A 60 -3.14 -10.56 5.27
C GLU A 60 -4.35 -9.80 4.70
N ARG A 61 -4.97 -9.01 5.56
CA ARG A 61 -6.05 -8.10 5.19
C ARG A 61 -5.48 -6.69 5.12
N LEU A 62 -5.95 -5.94 4.15
CA LEU A 62 -5.52 -4.58 3.89
C LEU A 62 -6.77 -3.70 3.72
N TRP A 63 -6.72 -2.49 4.24
CA TRP A 63 -7.71 -1.46 3.98
C TRP A 63 -7.01 -0.33 3.23
N LEU A 64 -7.57 0.04 2.09
CA LEU A 64 -7.04 1.10 1.24
C LEU A 64 -8.04 2.24 1.18
N SER A 65 -7.59 3.46 1.38
CA SER A 65 -8.38 4.66 1.13
C SER A 65 -7.60 5.65 0.28
N ALA A 66 -8.29 6.28 -0.67
CA ALA A 66 -7.73 7.39 -1.43
C ALA A 66 -7.66 8.64 -0.54
N GLU A 67 -6.50 9.30 -0.53
CA GLU A 67 -6.32 10.58 0.13
C GLU A 67 -6.67 11.73 -0.84
N GLY A 68 -7.51 12.65 -0.39
CA GLY A 68 -7.89 13.83 -1.16
C GLY A 68 -9.27 13.73 -1.83
N ARG A 69 -9.48 14.59 -2.85
CA ARG A 69 -10.77 14.76 -3.53
C ARG A 69 -10.94 13.89 -4.77
N GLU A 70 -9.84 13.36 -5.29
CA GLU A 70 -9.81 12.49 -6.46
C GLU A 70 -9.58 11.04 -6.01
N GLY A 71 -10.04 10.09 -6.83
CA GLY A 71 -9.76 8.68 -6.58
C GLY A 71 -8.29 8.35 -6.78
N ALA A 72 -7.88 7.18 -6.30
CA ALA A 72 -6.53 6.66 -6.48
C ALA A 72 -6.54 5.36 -7.25
N CYS A 73 -5.47 5.07 -8.00
CA CYS A 73 -5.30 3.82 -8.72
C CYS A 73 -4.12 3.04 -8.16
N VAL A 74 -4.34 1.75 -7.88
CA VAL A 74 -3.31 0.83 -7.42
C VAL A 74 -3.25 -0.41 -8.30
N ALA A 75 -2.05 -0.85 -8.62
CA ALA A 75 -1.83 -2.10 -9.34
C ALA A 75 -1.26 -3.18 -8.42
N PHE A 76 -1.78 -4.39 -8.54
CA PHE A 76 -1.26 -5.56 -7.87
C PHE A 76 -0.53 -6.45 -8.88
N SER A 77 0.72 -6.80 -8.57
CA SER A 77 1.51 -7.73 -9.36
C SER A 77 2.09 -8.82 -8.48
N VAL A 78 1.87 -10.08 -8.91
CA VAL A 78 2.45 -11.24 -8.23
C VAL A 78 3.95 -11.16 -8.42
N SER A 79 4.69 -10.85 -7.35
CA SER A 79 6.15 -10.84 -7.40
C SER A 79 6.61 -12.29 -7.64
N ARG A 80 7.00 -12.62 -8.88
CA ARG A 80 7.84 -13.79 -9.11
C ARG A 80 9.16 -13.52 -8.39
N PRO A 81 9.67 -14.41 -7.54
CA PRO A 81 10.90 -14.15 -6.81
C PRO A 81 12.02 -13.90 -7.83
N PRO A 82 12.56 -12.66 -7.92
CA PRO A 82 13.80 -12.44 -8.64
C PRO A 82 14.89 -12.94 -7.70
N ARG A 83 15.75 -13.85 -8.18
CA ARG A 83 16.82 -14.42 -7.35
C ARG A 83 17.83 -13.35 -6.88
N GLU A 84 17.81 -12.13 -7.40
CA GLU A 84 18.71 -11.03 -7.06
C GLU A 84 18.05 -9.68 -7.31
N VAL A 85 17.41 -9.03 -6.31
CA VAL A 85 17.32 -7.55 -6.25
C VAL A 85 17.23 -7.16 -4.76
N ALA A 86 18.34 -7.34 -4.06
CA ALA A 86 18.61 -6.59 -2.84
C ALA A 86 19.07 -5.18 -3.23
N LEU A 87 18.77 -4.19 -2.37
CA LEU A 87 19.23 -2.79 -2.38
C LEU A 87 18.42 -1.82 -3.26
N GLY A 88 17.62 -0.95 -2.60
CA GLY A 88 17.07 0.26 -3.19
C GLY A 88 15.69 0.62 -2.64
N GLY A 89 15.63 1.42 -1.57
CA GLY A 89 14.34 1.93 -1.08
C GLY A 89 14.30 2.47 0.36
N LEU A 90 15.44 2.60 1.04
CA LEU A 90 15.53 3.21 2.37
C LEU A 90 15.94 4.70 2.32
N SER A 91 15.57 5.45 1.27
CA SER A 91 16.03 6.85 1.14
C SER A 91 14.95 7.77 0.60
N ARG A 92 14.50 8.70 1.48
CA ARG A 92 13.54 9.82 1.30
C ARG A 92 12.11 9.39 1.64
N LEU A 93 11.53 9.61 2.82
CA LEU A 93 11.54 10.80 3.66
C LEU A 93 11.16 10.42 5.11
N ARG A 94 12.16 10.29 6.00
CA ARG A 94 12.00 10.11 7.45
C ARG A 94 11.71 11.43 8.21
N GLU A 95 11.16 12.46 7.58
CA GLU A 95 11.19 13.82 8.18
C GLU A 95 9.90 14.66 8.18
N ARG A 96 8.72 14.15 7.80
CA ARG A 96 7.48 14.94 7.97
C ARG A 96 6.29 14.07 8.37
N VAL A 97 5.78 14.29 9.59
CA VAL A 97 4.51 13.80 10.17
C VAL A 97 4.68 12.70 11.24
N SER A 98 5.58 12.98 12.17
CA SER A 98 5.38 12.77 13.61
C SER A 98 4.30 13.71 14.20
N ALA A 99 3.30 14.12 13.41
CA ALA A 99 2.40 15.25 13.76
C ALA A 99 0.94 14.87 14.01
N LEU A 100 0.60 13.57 14.07
CA LEU A 100 -0.69 13.09 14.59
C LEU A 100 -0.55 12.13 15.79
N PHE A 101 0.64 12.07 16.40
CA PHE A 101 0.87 11.48 17.73
C PHE A 101 0.28 12.31 18.89
N HIS A 102 -0.79 13.07 18.64
CA HIS A 102 -1.54 13.82 19.64
C HIS A 102 -3.03 13.72 19.33
N ASP A 103 -3.63 12.57 19.64
CA ASP A 103 -4.69 12.56 20.65
C ASP A 103 -5.04 11.15 21.11
N GLY A 104 -5.31 11.00 22.40
CA GLY A 104 -6.28 10.00 22.85
C GLY A 104 -5.81 8.65 23.39
N TRP A 105 -4.67 8.53 24.08
CA TRP A 105 -4.48 7.40 25.02
C TRP A 105 -4.00 7.89 26.39
N ARG A 106 -4.92 8.59 27.08
CA ARG A 106 -4.94 8.70 28.53
C ARG A 106 -6.28 8.13 29.01
N THR A 107 -6.22 7.44 30.16
CA THR A 107 -7.30 6.76 30.92
C THR A 107 -7.58 5.33 30.45
N VAL A 108 -7.48 4.27 31.27
CA VAL A 108 -7.16 4.07 32.70
C VAL A 108 -6.32 2.80 32.82
#